data_AF-A0A2W4N0D8-F1
#
_entry.id   AF-A0A2W4N0D8-F1
#
_cell.length_a   1.000
_cell.length_b   1.000
_cell.length_c   1.000
_cell.angle_alpha   90.00
_cell.angle_beta   90.00
_cell.angle_gamma   90.00
#
_symmetry.space_group_name_H-M   'P 1'
#
loop_
_entity.id
_entity.type
_entity.pdbx_description
1 polymer ?
#
loop_
_entity_poly.entity_id
_entity_poly.type
_entity_poly.pdbx_seq_one_letter_code
_entity_poly.pdbx_strand_id
1 'polypeptide(L)'
;MEAEGWGMQTHRVTDRDFVRRSLEENRFWLRIMKEHSLFLSEGFNRRDGDLIRTANRFFEEFDRLLRRARELSPLAGPGAIRRFNQEVIRAVRDLRNFKQEVLLRIITCRIAGFNLPLLVDHIRREAEYFITVLTRLNEGIDEPVEAAIARENVFWLRIMADHSRFIRNLLDPSERRLVEAADQFADQFDQLLAQARDLDSMFQGFSPVLVIVGGHLLDQPTLVRLQEEEERDREERETEEPLLVEETPPVLAQFTEDVIGATQEIRDFKRTAARLLADCRTLSVINPLLADHVAREAEKFLEILGQLEQRLGPVREKALVVTQPAPPCPELEPPCGHKGT
;
A
#
# COMPACT_ATOMS: atom_id res chain seq x y z
N MET A 1 -25.46 -15.20 -37.44
CA MET A 1 -24.42 -14.20 -37.14
C MET A 1 -24.68 -13.75 -35.72
N GLU A 2 -24.11 -14.49 -34.78
CA GLU A 2 -24.21 -14.20 -33.36
C GLU A 2 -23.20 -13.09 -33.04
N ALA A 3 -23.67 -12.05 -32.37
CA ALA A 3 -22.82 -10.97 -31.87
C ALA A 3 -22.09 -11.48 -30.63
N GLU A 4 -20.76 -11.57 -30.71
CA GLU A 4 -19.89 -11.84 -29.58
C GLU A 4 -19.95 -10.62 -28.63
N GLY A 5 -20.63 -10.80 -27.50
CA GLY A 5 -20.64 -9.83 -26.42
C GLY A 5 -19.28 -9.80 -25.72
N TRP A 6 -18.62 -8.65 -25.77
CA TRP A 6 -17.37 -8.39 -25.05
C TRP A 6 -17.66 -8.23 -23.56
N GLY A 7 -17.70 -9.36 -22.84
CA GLY A 7 -17.73 -9.36 -21.39
C GLY A 7 -16.38 -8.89 -20.85
N MET A 8 -16.37 -7.76 -20.14
CA MET A 8 -15.26 -7.37 -19.27
C MET A 8 -14.98 -8.57 -18.35
N GLN A 9 -13.81 -9.21 -18.51
CA GLN A 9 -13.47 -10.41 -17.75
C GLN A 9 -13.31 -10.02 -16.28
N THR A 10 -14.42 -10.13 -15.52
CA THR A 10 -14.36 -10.05 -14.07
C THR A 10 -13.58 -11.26 -13.59
N HIS A 11 -12.31 -11.04 -13.26
CA HIS A 11 -11.42 -12.10 -12.79
C HIS A 11 -11.92 -12.52 -11.39
N ARG A 12 -12.86 -13.47 -11.33
CA ARG A 12 -13.36 -13.98 -10.05
C ARG A 12 -12.24 -14.73 -9.35
N VAL A 13 -11.88 -14.29 -8.15
CA VAL A 13 -10.94 -14.99 -7.28
C VAL A 13 -11.47 -16.41 -7.03
N THR A 14 -10.71 -17.42 -7.47
CA THR A 14 -11.12 -18.82 -7.26
C THR A 14 -11.09 -19.15 -5.77
N ASP A 15 -11.87 -20.12 -5.31
CA ASP A 15 -11.85 -20.56 -3.91
C ASP A 15 -10.44 -21.00 -3.47
N ARG A 16 -9.68 -21.61 -4.38
CA ARG A 16 -8.29 -22.00 -4.15
C ARG A 16 -7.38 -20.78 -3.96
N ASP A 17 -7.54 -19.76 -4.80
CA ASP A 17 -6.76 -18.52 -4.69
C ASP A 17 -7.14 -17.72 -3.46
N PHE A 18 -8.43 -17.66 -3.13
CA PHE A 18 -8.92 -17.03 -1.91
C PHE A 18 -8.29 -17.67 -0.66
N VAL A 19 -8.31 -19.00 -0.56
CA VAL A 19 -7.71 -19.74 0.57
C VAL A 19 -6.20 -19.48 0.63
N ARG A 20 -5.50 -19.60 -0.50
CA ARG A 20 -4.06 -19.39 -0.58
C ARG A 20 -3.67 -17.97 -0.16
N ARG A 21 -4.23 -16.94 -0.79
CA ARG A 21 -3.96 -15.52 -0.50
C ARG A 21 -4.30 -15.19 0.95
N SER A 22 -5.45 -15.65 1.46
CA SER A 22 -5.82 -15.43 2.86
C SER A 22 -4.78 -16.00 3.83
N LEU A 23 -4.29 -17.22 3.60
CA LEU A 23 -3.29 -17.82 4.49
C LEU A 23 -1.93 -17.11 4.41
N GLU A 24 -1.50 -16.70 3.21
CA GLU A 24 -0.27 -15.92 3.01
C GLU A 24 -0.33 -14.58 3.76
N GLU A 25 -1.40 -13.79 3.55
CA GLU A 25 -1.60 -12.50 4.20
C GLU A 25 -1.70 -12.64 5.72
N ASN A 26 -2.47 -13.62 6.23
CA ASN A 26 -2.54 -13.86 7.66
C ASN A 26 -1.18 -14.22 8.26
N ARG A 27 -0.42 -15.12 7.64
CA ARG A 27 0.87 -15.55 8.19
C ARG A 27 1.89 -14.41 8.23
N PHE A 28 1.88 -13.54 7.22
CA PHE A 28 2.73 -12.36 7.18
C PHE A 28 2.29 -11.34 8.24
N TRP A 29 1.07 -10.82 8.14
CA TRP A 29 0.64 -9.69 8.95
C TRP A 29 0.39 -10.04 10.43
N LEU A 30 0.00 -11.27 10.77
CA LEU A 30 -0.11 -11.67 12.19
C LEU A 30 1.26 -11.64 12.86
N ARG A 31 2.34 -11.97 12.14
CA ARG A 31 3.71 -11.84 12.66
C ARG A 31 4.07 -10.36 12.85
N ILE A 32 3.78 -9.52 11.86
CA ILE A 32 4.02 -8.07 11.92
C ILE A 32 3.25 -7.44 13.10
N MET A 33 1.95 -7.73 13.25
CA MET A 33 1.13 -7.21 14.36
C MET A 33 1.59 -7.71 15.73
N LYS A 34 2.05 -8.97 15.83
CA LYS A 34 2.69 -9.47 17.06
C LYS A 34 3.92 -8.66 17.42
N GLU A 35 4.81 -8.45 16.46
CA GLU A 35 6.07 -7.71 16.67
C GLU A 35 5.80 -6.24 17.02
N HIS A 36 4.80 -5.60 16.41
CA HIS A 36 4.34 -4.26 16.81
C HIS A 36 3.94 -4.17 18.27
N SER A 37 3.24 -5.18 18.79
CA SER A 37 2.86 -5.23 20.20
C SER A 37 4.09 -5.29 21.11
N LEU A 38 5.13 -6.02 20.72
CA LEU A 38 6.41 -6.04 21.44
C LEU A 38 7.10 -4.67 21.39
N PHE A 39 7.28 -4.10 20.21
CA PHE A 39 7.99 -2.82 20.06
C PHE A 39 7.30 -1.67 20.80
N LEU A 40 5.96 -1.61 20.76
CA LEU A 40 5.20 -0.66 21.56
C LEU A 40 5.47 -0.82 23.06
N SER A 41 5.48 -2.08 23.54
CA SER A 41 5.76 -2.41 24.94
C SER A 41 7.15 -1.94 25.37
N GLU A 42 8.16 -2.17 24.53
CA GLU A 42 9.54 -1.73 24.76
C GLU A 42 9.70 -0.21 24.77
N GLY A 43 8.87 0.51 24.01
CA GLY A 43 8.90 1.97 23.93
C GLY A 43 8.18 2.72 25.06
N PHE A 44 7.41 2.04 25.93
CA PHE A 44 6.73 2.68 27.06
C PHE A 44 7.63 2.88 28.27
N ASN A 45 7.34 3.90 29.09
CA ASN A 45 8.01 4.02 30.39
C ASN A 45 7.52 2.94 31.34
N ARG A 46 8.40 2.49 32.25
CA ARG A 46 8.06 1.47 33.26
C ARG A 46 6.84 1.81 34.13
N ARG A 47 6.53 3.10 34.30
CA ARG A 47 5.35 3.58 35.06
C ARG A 47 4.02 3.37 34.32
N ASP A 48 4.05 3.23 33.00
CA ASP A 48 2.87 3.08 32.15
C ASP A 48 2.40 1.61 32.12
N GLY A 49 2.29 1.00 33.30
CA GLY A 49 2.11 -0.45 33.46
C GLY A 49 0.84 -1.01 32.81
N ASP A 50 -0.24 -0.23 32.73
CA ASP A 50 -1.47 -0.63 32.03
C ASP A 50 -1.28 -0.74 30.51
N LEU A 51 -0.50 0.18 29.92
CA LEU A 51 -0.19 0.16 28.49
C LEU A 51 0.72 -1.03 28.15
N ILE A 52 1.73 -1.28 28.98
CA ILE A 52 2.63 -2.44 28.85
C ILE A 52 1.83 -3.75 28.93
N ARG A 53 0.95 -3.89 29.93
CA ARG A 53 0.09 -5.07 30.05
C ARG A 53 -0.83 -5.25 28.83
N THR A 54 -1.37 -4.16 28.31
CA THR A 54 -2.25 -4.21 27.14
C THR A 54 -1.49 -4.62 25.88
N ALA A 55 -0.31 -4.05 25.65
CA ALA A 55 0.57 -4.45 24.55
C ALA A 55 0.96 -5.93 24.63
N ASN A 56 1.32 -6.43 25.82
CA ASN A 56 1.67 -7.83 26.01
C ASN A 56 0.48 -8.79 25.73
N ARG A 57 -0.75 -8.40 26.08
CA ARG A 57 -1.95 -9.18 25.71
C ARG A 57 -2.12 -9.29 24.20
N PHE A 58 -1.92 -8.21 23.45
CA PHE A 58 -1.95 -8.27 21.99
C PHE A 58 -0.83 -9.16 21.43
N PHE A 59 0.38 -9.09 22.00
CA PHE A 59 1.48 -9.98 21.60
C PHE A 59 1.07 -11.47 21.71
N GLU A 60 0.49 -11.86 22.84
CA GLU A 60 0.01 -13.23 23.07
C GLU A 60 -1.14 -13.61 22.14
N GLU A 61 -2.07 -12.69 21.89
CA GLU A 61 -3.20 -12.90 20.99
C GLU A 61 -2.75 -13.12 19.54
N PHE A 62 -1.88 -12.25 19.02
CA PHE A 62 -1.35 -12.40 17.66
C PHE A 62 -0.44 -13.62 17.53
N ASP A 63 0.28 -14.03 18.58
CA ASP A 63 1.01 -15.30 18.57
C ASP A 63 0.07 -16.52 18.44
N ARG A 64 -1.03 -16.54 19.20
CA ARG A 64 -2.06 -17.57 19.10
C ARG A 64 -2.68 -17.62 17.71
N LEU A 65 -3.04 -16.47 17.14
CA LEU A 65 -3.61 -16.37 15.79
C LEU A 65 -2.60 -16.82 14.73
N LEU A 66 -1.33 -16.42 14.85
CA LEU A 66 -0.26 -16.81 13.93
C LEU A 66 -0.02 -18.33 13.94
N ARG A 67 0.01 -18.95 15.13
CA ARG A 67 0.12 -20.42 15.23
C ARG A 67 -1.04 -21.12 14.53
N ARG A 68 -2.27 -20.66 14.75
CA ARG A 68 -3.45 -21.18 14.04
C ARG A 68 -3.37 -20.99 12.53
N ALA A 69 -2.92 -19.83 12.04
CA ALA A 69 -2.74 -19.58 10.60
C ALA A 69 -1.70 -20.51 9.96
N ARG A 70 -0.69 -20.96 10.72
CA ARG A 70 0.31 -21.93 10.28
C ARG A 70 -0.23 -23.37 10.25
N GLU A 71 -1.11 -23.71 11.19
CA GLU A 71 -1.75 -25.03 11.29
C GLU A 71 -2.88 -25.22 10.28
N LEU A 72 -3.52 -24.13 9.83
CA LEU A 72 -4.55 -24.19 8.78
C LEU A 72 -3.95 -24.67 7.45
N SER A 73 -4.50 -25.77 6.95
CA SER A 73 -4.13 -26.36 5.66
C SER A 73 -4.71 -25.57 4.48
N PRO A 74 -4.02 -25.50 3.33
CA PRO A 74 -4.61 -25.02 2.07
C PRO A 74 -5.84 -25.82 1.60
N LEU A 75 -6.08 -27.00 2.18
CA LEU A 75 -7.29 -27.81 1.94
C LEU A 75 -8.47 -27.41 2.84
N ALA A 76 -8.29 -26.44 3.74
CA ALA A 76 -9.39 -25.93 4.55
C ALA A 76 -10.47 -25.31 3.64
N GLY A 77 -11.73 -25.64 3.92
CA GLY A 77 -12.85 -25.10 3.14
C GLY A 77 -12.92 -23.56 3.21
N PRO A 78 -13.27 -22.86 2.11
CA PRO A 78 -13.34 -21.39 2.06
C PRO A 78 -14.14 -20.75 3.19
N GLY A 79 -15.22 -21.41 3.64
CA GLY A 79 -16.03 -20.92 4.77
C GLY A 79 -15.27 -20.89 6.11
N ALA A 80 -14.36 -21.83 6.35
CA ALA A 80 -13.51 -21.81 7.55
C ALA A 80 -12.51 -20.65 7.50
N ILE A 81 -11.92 -20.40 6.33
CA ILE A 81 -11.00 -19.28 6.11
C ILE A 81 -11.70 -17.93 6.25
N ARG A 82 -12.91 -17.74 5.69
CA ARG A 82 -13.68 -16.49 5.89
C ARG A 82 -13.95 -16.19 7.36
N ARG A 83 -14.30 -17.21 8.15
CA ARG A 83 -14.49 -17.06 9.61
C ARG A 83 -13.20 -16.71 10.33
N PHE A 84 -12.08 -17.35 9.94
CA PHE A 84 -10.77 -17.01 10.50
C PHE A 84 -10.36 -15.58 10.16
N ASN A 85 -10.51 -15.15 8.91
CA ASN A 85 -10.28 -13.77 8.48
C ASN A 85 -11.13 -12.78 9.29
N GLN A 86 -12.40 -13.09 9.54
CA GLN A 86 -13.27 -12.25 10.39
C GLN A 86 -12.79 -12.15 11.84
N GLU A 87 -12.28 -13.23 12.43
CA GLU A 87 -11.66 -13.20 13.77
C GLU A 87 -10.43 -12.30 13.76
N VAL A 88 -9.55 -12.45 12.77
CA VAL A 88 -8.32 -11.67 12.64
C VAL A 88 -8.63 -10.18 12.41
N ILE A 89 -9.59 -9.84 11.54
CA ILE A 89 -10.04 -8.46 11.32
C ILE A 89 -10.46 -7.79 12.64
N ARG A 90 -11.17 -8.50 13.54
CA ARG A 90 -11.57 -7.96 14.84
C ARG A 90 -10.36 -7.68 15.73
N ALA A 91 -9.46 -8.65 15.87
CA ALA A 91 -8.23 -8.48 16.67
C ALA A 91 -7.34 -7.33 16.15
N VAL A 92 -7.22 -7.19 14.83
CA VAL A 92 -6.43 -6.11 14.21
C VAL A 92 -7.10 -4.76 14.40
N ARG A 93 -8.44 -4.67 14.34
CA ARG A 93 -9.18 -3.43 14.67
C ARG A 93 -8.94 -3.01 16.11
N ASP A 94 -8.93 -3.95 17.05
CA ASP A 94 -8.67 -3.67 18.46
C ASP A 94 -7.23 -3.16 18.66
N LEU A 95 -6.22 -3.79 18.03
CA LEU A 95 -4.85 -3.30 18.07
C LEU A 95 -4.69 -1.92 17.41
N ARG A 96 -5.34 -1.69 16.27
CA ARG A 96 -5.34 -0.39 15.59
C ARG A 96 -5.93 0.70 16.48
N ASN A 97 -7.04 0.42 17.17
CA ASN A 97 -7.65 1.36 18.11
C ASN A 97 -6.71 1.65 19.29
N PHE A 98 -6.04 0.62 19.82
CA PHE A 98 -5.00 0.80 20.83
C PHE A 98 -3.84 1.68 20.33
N LYS A 99 -3.35 1.46 19.11
CA LYS A 99 -2.33 2.31 18.47
C LYS A 99 -2.81 3.77 18.34
N GLN A 100 -4.06 3.99 17.95
CA GLN A 100 -4.68 5.32 17.89
C GLN A 100 -4.73 5.98 19.27
N GLU A 101 -5.12 5.25 20.32
CA GLU A 101 -5.13 5.79 21.69
C GLU A 101 -3.73 6.15 22.18
N VAL A 102 -2.74 5.30 21.91
CA VAL A 102 -1.33 5.54 22.24
C VAL A 102 -0.84 6.81 21.53
N LEU A 103 -1.09 6.94 20.22
CA LEU A 103 -0.75 8.13 19.45
C LEU A 103 -1.38 9.39 20.06
N LEU A 104 -2.68 9.35 20.36
CA LEU A 104 -3.39 10.48 20.96
C LEU A 104 -2.77 10.89 22.29
N ARG A 105 -2.39 9.92 23.14
CA ARG A 105 -1.74 10.18 24.42
C ARG A 105 -0.34 10.79 24.24
N ILE A 106 0.42 10.39 23.21
CA ILE A 106 1.73 10.98 22.92
C ILE A 106 1.58 12.44 22.45
N ILE A 107 0.74 12.70 21.46
CA ILE A 107 0.58 14.05 20.87
C ILE A 107 -0.10 15.05 21.82
N THR A 108 -0.80 14.56 22.84
CA THR A 108 -1.36 15.39 23.93
C THR A 108 -0.48 15.40 25.18
N CYS A 109 0.76 14.92 25.07
CA CYS A 109 1.77 14.91 26.13
C CYS A 109 1.33 14.19 27.41
N ARG A 110 0.40 13.23 27.32
CA ARG A 110 -0.11 12.44 28.46
C ARG A 110 0.77 11.24 28.80
N ILE A 111 1.51 10.72 27.82
CA ILE A 111 2.54 9.71 28.02
C ILE A 111 3.83 10.17 27.34
N ALA A 112 4.95 9.67 27.85
CA ALA A 112 6.28 9.87 27.28
C ALA A 112 6.91 8.50 27.03
N GLY A 113 8.06 8.45 26.38
CA GLY A 113 8.78 7.21 26.11
C GLY A 113 9.55 7.30 24.80
N PHE A 114 9.90 6.13 24.26
CA PHE A 114 10.68 5.98 23.03
C PHE A 114 9.82 5.63 21.81
N ASN A 115 8.51 5.50 21.98
CA ASN A 115 7.56 5.39 20.87
C ASN A 115 7.43 6.74 20.15
N LEU A 116 8.08 6.88 18.98
CA LEU A 116 7.95 8.07 18.13
C LEU A 116 6.49 8.21 17.63
N PRO A 117 5.86 9.40 17.62
CA PRO A 117 4.51 9.58 17.12
C PRO A 117 4.32 9.06 15.69
N LEU A 118 5.30 9.31 14.81
CA LEU A 118 5.29 8.83 13.43
C LEU A 118 5.34 7.30 13.37
N LEU A 119 6.11 6.65 14.24
CA LEU A 119 6.15 5.18 14.34
C LEU A 119 4.79 4.62 14.74
N VAL A 120 4.12 5.23 15.72
CA VAL A 120 2.80 4.76 16.17
C VAL A 120 1.73 4.96 15.08
N ASP A 121 1.76 6.08 14.35
CA ASP A 121 0.88 6.26 13.18
C ASP A 121 1.20 5.28 12.04
N HIS A 122 2.48 5.04 11.77
CA HIS A 122 2.95 4.09 10.77
C HIS A 122 2.41 2.68 11.01
N ILE A 123 2.65 2.12 12.20
CA ILE A 123 2.16 0.78 12.52
C ILE A 123 0.63 0.72 12.61
N ARG A 124 -0.05 1.86 12.83
CA ARG A 124 -1.51 1.95 12.77
C ARG A 124 -2.01 1.87 11.33
N ARG A 125 -1.33 2.51 10.38
CA ARG A 125 -1.64 2.43 8.94
C ARG A 125 -1.49 1.01 8.41
N GLU A 126 -0.46 0.28 8.83
CA GLU A 126 -0.30 -1.13 8.45
C GLU A 126 -1.40 -2.02 9.00
N ALA A 127 -1.88 -1.76 10.22
CA ALA A 127 -3.04 -2.46 10.77
C ALA A 127 -4.30 -2.18 9.95
N GLU A 128 -4.51 -0.93 9.51
CA GLU A 128 -5.63 -0.57 8.63
C GLU A 128 -5.49 -1.25 7.27
N TYR A 129 -4.31 -1.24 6.66
CA TYR A 129 -4.02 -1.94 5.41
C TYR A 129 -4.37 -3.43 5.50
N PHE A 130 -3.95 -4.10 6.57
CA PHE A 130 -4.25 -5.53 6.76
C PHE A 130 -5.76 -5.80 6.91
N ILE A 131 -6.50 -4.92 7.60
CA ILE A 131 -7.97 -5.00 7.66
C ILE A 131 -8.58 -4.90 6.26
N THR A 132 -8.14 -3.93 5.46
CA THR A 132 -8.63 -3.74 4.09
C THR A 132 -8.35 -4.96 3.21
N VAL A 133 -7.13 -5.51 3.26
CA VAL A 133 -6.74 -6.71 2.51
C VAL A 133 -7.64 -7.90 2.86
N LEU A 134 -7.82 -8.22 4.14
CA LEU A 134 -8.67 -9.34 4.54
C LEU A 134 -10.15 -9.12 4.24
N THR A 135 -10.63 -7.87 4.34
CA THR A 135 -12.02 -7.52 4.01
C THR A 135 -12.29 -7.77 2.53
N ARG A 136 -11.41 -7.26 1.66
CA ARG A 136 -11.52 -7.46 0.21
C ARG A 136 -11.44 -8.94 -0.18
N LEU A 137 -10.54 -9.71 0.43
CA LEU A 137 -10.49 -11.16 0.23
C LEU A 137 -11.80 -11.84 0.64
N ASN A 138 -12.35 -11.49 1.80
CA ASN A 138 -13.59 -12.10 2.29
C ASN A 138 -14.81 -11.80 1.40
N GLU A 139 -14.85 -10.58 0.86
CA GLU A 139 -15.91 -10.08 -0.03
C GLU A 139 -15.71 -10.52 -1.48
N GLY A 140 -14.55 -11.10 -1.83
CA GLY A 140 -14.23 -11.52 -3.19
C GLY A 140 -13.98 -10.34 -4.13
N ILE A 141 -13.55 -9.21 -3.59
CA ILE A 141 -13.25 -7.99 -4.36
C ILE A 141 -11.87 -8.13 -4.99
N ASP A 142 -11.85 -8.33 -6.31
CA ASP A 142 -10.65 -8.18 -7.13
C ASP A 142 -10.68 -6.83 -7.84
N GLU A 143 -9.55 -6.15 -7.83
CA GLU A 143 -9.43 -4.81 -8.41
C GLU A 143 -8.72 -4.84 -9.76
N PRO A 144 -8.96 -3.84 -10.62
CA PRO A 144 -8.12 -3.59 -11.80
C PRO A 144 -6.63 -3.44 -11.42
N VAL A 145 -5.73 -3.89 -12.31
CA VAL A 145 -4.29 -3.90 -12.02
C VAL A 145 -3.73 -2.48 -11.88
N GLU A 146 -4.24 -1.53 -12.63
CA GLU A 146 -3.85 -0.12 -12.63
C GLU A 146 -4.15 0.52 -11.27
N ALA A 147 -5.37 0.30 -10.76
CA ALA A 147 -5.80 0.76 -9.44
C ALA A 147 -4.98 0.09 -8.32
N ALA A 148 -4.63 -1.20 -8.48
CA ALA A 148 -3.75 -1.89 -7.56
C ALA A 148 -2.35 -1.28 -7.56
N ILE A 149 -1.75 -1.03 -8.73
CA ILE A 149 -0.42 -0.42 -8.85
C ILE A 149 -0.39 0.92 -8.14
N ALA A 150 -1.33 1.81 -8.42
CA ALA A 150 -1.36 3.12 -7.78
C ALA A 150 -1.49 3.01 -6.25
N ARG A 151 -2.49 2.28 -5.75
CA ARG A 151 -2.75 2.19 -4.31
C ARG A 151 -1.64 1.47 -3.54
N GLU A 152 -1.15 0.33 -4.04
CA GLU A 152 -0.09 -0.42 -3.37
C GLU A 152 1.20 0.40 -3.30
N ASN A 153 1.57 1.11 -4.38
CA ASN A 153 2.75 1.98 -4.38
C ASN A 153 2.59 3.16 -3.41
N VAL A 154 1.46 3.87 -3.41
CA VAL A 154 1.22 4.98 -2.47
C VAL A 154 1.35 4.53 -1.01
N PHE A 155 0.84 3.33 -0.68
CA PHE A 155 0.98 2.78 0.66
C PHE A 155 2.44 2.42 0.98
N TRP A 156 3.05 1.53 0.20
CA TRP A 156 4.34 0.93 0.54
C TRP A 156 5.52 1.90 0.39
N LEU A 157 5.48 2.83 -0.57
CA LEU A 157 6.53 3.86 -0.70
C LEU A 157 6.58 4.75 0.54
N ARG A 158 5.41 5.09 1.10
CA ARG A 158 5.33 5.82 2.37
C ARG A 158 5.90 4.99 3.53
N ILE A 159 5.60 3.70 3.58
CA ILE A 159 6.16 2.77 4.59
C ILE A 159 7.70 2.71 4.46
N MET A 160 8.25 2.62 3.25
CA MET A 160 9.70 2.60 3.03
C MET A 160 10.38 3.93 3.36
N ALA A 161 9.74 5.06 3.07
CA ALA A 161 10.23 6.38 3.49
C ALA A 161 10.29 6.51 5.01
N ASP A 162 9.22 6.09 5.71
CA ASP A 162 9.16 6.07 7.17
C ASP A 162 10.26 5.18 7.77
N HIS A 163 10.45 3.97 7.22
CA HIS A 163 11.51 3.04 7.65
C HIS A 163 12.90 3.65 7.57
N SER A 164 13.20 4.34 6.47
CA SER A 164 14.48 4.98 6.25
C SER A 164 14.74 6.05 7.32
N ARG A 165 13.70 6.82 7.69
CA ARG A 165 13.76 7.78 8.80
C ARG A 165 13.91 7.11 10.16
N PHE A 166 13.23 6.00 10.42
CA PHE A 166 13.39 5.27 11.68
C PHE A 166 14.83 4.74 11.82
N ILE A 167 15.39 4.14 10.77
CA ILE A 167 16.77 3.66 10.77
C ILE A 167 17.71 4.84 11.04
N ARG A 168 17.58 5.93 10.30
CA ARG A 168 18.39 7.15 10.50
C ARG A 168 18.37 7.65 11.95
N ASN A 169 17.18 7.73 12.56
CA ASN A 169 17.00 8.30 13.90
C ASN A 169 17.38 7.34 15.04
N LEU A 170 17.39 6.03 14.79
CA LEU A 170 17.72 5.02 15.80
C LEU A 170 19.18 4.53 15.72
N LEU A 171 19.89 4.83 14.63
CA LEU A 171 21.36 4.70 14.55
C LEU A 171 22.03 5.69 15.50
N ASP A 172 23.20 5.30 16.04
CA ASP A 172 24.03 6.24 16.79
C ASP A 172 24.52 7.35 15.84
N PRO A 173 24.48 8.64 16.23
CA PRO A 173 24.93 9.74 15.37
C PRO A 173 26.41 9.66 14.92
N SER A 174 27.24 8.82 15.55
CA SER A 174 28.61 8.56 15.11
C SER A 174 28.69 7.65 13.87
N GLU A 175 27.63 6.89 13.55
CA GLU A 175 27.51 6.03 12.36
C GLU A 175 27.18 6.83 11.09
N ARG A 176 27.94 7.91 10.85
CA ARG A 176 27.64 8.97 9.88
C ARG A 176 27.29 8.46 8.49
N ARG A 177 28.01 7.44 8.00
CA ARG A 177 27.78 6.84 6.67
C ARG A 177 26.46 6.09 6.58
N LEU A 178 26.09 5.34 7.64
CA LEU A 178 24.82 4.62 7.68
C LEU A 178 23.64 5.58 7.85
N VAL A 179 23.83 6.63 8.66
CA VAL A 179 22.85 7.71 8.83
C VAL A 179 22.61 8.44 7.51
N GLU A 180 23.67 8.80 6.78
CA GLU A 180 23.57 9.46 5.47
C GLU A 180 22.89 8.57 4.43
N ALA A 181 23.25 7.28 4.36
CA ALA A 181 22.58 6.33 3.46
C ALA A 181 21.09 6.19 3.77
N ALA A 182 20.72 6.10 5.05
CA ALA A 182 19.31 6.04 5.46
C ALA A 182 18.55 7.34 5.12
N ASP A 183 19.20 8.51 5.17
CA ASP A 183 18.58 9.78 4.77
C ASP A 183 18.36 9.84 3.25
N GLN A 184 19.34 9.40 2.45
CA GLN A 184 19.23 9.33 0.99
C GLN A 184 18.07 8.42 0.54
N PHE A 185 17.88 7.27 1.19
CA PHE A 185 16.72 6.43 0.92
C PHE A 185 15.41 7.13 1.31
N ALA A 186 15.37 7.86 2.43
CA ALA A 186 14.16 8.60 2.82
C ALA A 186 13.76 9.62 1.74
N ASP A 187 14.73 10.36 1.20
CA ASP A 187 14.50 11.33 0.12
C ASP A 187 14.07 10.66 -1.19
N GLN A 188 14.70 9.54 -1.56
CA GLN A 188 14.32 8.78 -2.75
C GLN A 188 12.88 8.25 -2.67
N PHE A 189 12.49 7.66 -1.54
CA PHE A 189 11.13 7.15 -1.35
C PHE A 189 10.08 8.26 -1.24
N ASP A 190 10.44 9.45 -0.74
CA ASP A 190 9.55 10.61 -0.79
C ASP A 190 9.27 11.07 -2.23
N GLN A 191 10.30 11.07 -3.09
CA GLN A 191 10.14 11.40 -4.51
C GLN A 191 9.25 10.38 -5.23
N LEU A 192 9.53 9.09 -5.04
CA LEU A 192 8.70 8.01 -5.59
C LEU A 192 7.26 8.08 -5.07
N LEU A 193 7.06 8.39 -3.78
CA LEU A 193 5.73 8.56 -3.20
C LEU A 193 4.97 9.75 -3.82
N ALA A 194 5.65 10.86 -4.10
CA ALA A 194 5.03 11.99 -4.79
C ALA A 194 4.58 11.58 -6.20
N GLN A 195 5.44 10.91 -6.96
CA GLN A 195 5.10 10.37 -8.28
C GLN A 195 3.92 9.38 -8.22
N ALA A 196 3.90 8.49 -7.23
CA ALA A 196 2.82 7.53 -7.03
C ALA A 196 1.46 8.22 -6.77
N ARG A 197 1.47 9.34 -6.04
CA ARG A 197 0.25 10.12 -5.76
C ARG A 197 -0.24 10.88 -6.98
N ASP A 198 0.68 11.44 -7.75
CA ASP A 198 0.33 12.10 -9.02
C ASP A 198 -0.28 11.08 -9.97
N LEU A 199 0.33 9.90 -10.07
CA LEU A 199 -0.16 8.77 -10.86
C LEU A 199 -1.54 8.30 -10.39
N ASP A 200 -1.74 8.10 -9.09
CA ASP A 200 -3.05 7.74 -8.51
C ASP A 200 -4.11 8.79 -8.86
N SER A 201 -3.77 10.08 -8.75
CA SER A 201 -4.68 11.18 -9.10
C SER A 201 -5.05 11.20 -10.59
N MET A 202 -4.12 10.84 -11.48
CA MET A 202 -4.40 10.71 -12.91
C MET A 202 -5.38 9.57 -13.20
N PHE A 203 -5.30 8.45 -12.47
CA PHE A 203 -6.19 7.30 -12.67
C PHE A 203 -7.56 7.43 -12.01
N GLN A 204 -7.71 8.32 -11.02
CA GLN A 204 -9.01 8.64 -10.43
C GLN A 204 -10.01 9.22 -11.47
N GLY A 205 -9.55 9.62 -12.66
CA GLY A 205 -10.40 10.05 -13.79
C GLY A 205 -10.77 8.95 -14.81
N PHE A 206 -10.21 7.73 -14.71
CA PHE A 206 -10.36 6.68 -15.73
C PHE A 206 -10.98 5.36 -15.20
N SER A 207 -11.28 5.26 -13.90
CA SER A 207 -11.90 4.06 -13.32
C SER A 207 -13.30 4.39 -12.78
N PRO A 208 -14.39 3.77 -13.31
CA PRO A 208 -15.73 3.89 -12.74
C PRO A 208 -15.90 3.08 -11.44
N VAL A 209 -14.80 2.72 -10.78
CA VAL A 209 -14.82 1.89 -9.57
C VAL A 209 -14.09 2.62 -8.45
N LEU A 210 -14.91 3.17 -7.56
CA LEU A 210 -14.66 3.46 -6.16
C LEU A 210 -13.90 4.75 -5.83
N VAL A 211 -14.63 5.87 -5.85
CA VAL A 211 -14.27 7.05 -5.04
C VAL A 211 -14.44 6.70 -3.55
N ILE A 212 -13.34 6.31 -2.87
CA ILE A 212 -13.32 6.32 -1.40
C ILE A 212 -13.06 7.76 -0.95
N VAL A 213 -14.12 8.54 -0.72
CA VAL A 213 -13.98 9.81 0.00
C VAL A 213 -13.92 9.54 1.50
N GLY A 214 -12.77 9.81 2.13
CA GLY A 214 -12.69 10.00 3.58
C GLY A 214 -12.86 8.75 4.48
N GLY A 215 -12.70 7.53 3.95
CA GLY A 215 -12.68 6.32 4.77
C GLY A 215 -14.04 5.83 5.28
N HIS A 216 -15.15 6.30 4.70
CA HIS A 216 -16.48 5.73 4.92
C HIS A 216 -17.01 5.08 3.64
N LEU A 217 -17.55 3.87 3.77
CA LEU A 217 -18.35 3.23 2.71
C LEU A 217 -19.61 4.09 2.53
N LEU A 218 -19.81 4.68 1.35
CA LEU A 218 -21.00 5.47 1.05
C LEU A 218 -22.26 4.60 1.25
N ASP A 219 -23.31 5.16 1.85
CA ASP A 219 -24.56 4.45 2.02
C ASP A 219 -25.24 4.22 0.66
N GLN A 220 -26.03 3.14 0.57
CA GLN A 220 -26.69 2.73 -0.68
C GLN A 220 -27.44 3.88 -1.40
N PRO A 221 -28.16 4.77 -0.71
CA PRO A 221 -28.84 5.89 -1.35
C PRO A 221 -27.89 6.92 -1.98
N THR A 222 -26.74 7.18 -1.36
CA THR A 222 -25.73 8.12 -1.90
C THR A 222 -24.99 7.49 -3.07
N LEU A 223 -24.72 6.18 -3.02
CA LEU A 223 -24.19 5.44 -4.18
C LEU A 223 -25.15 5.50 -5.37
N VAL A 224 -26.44 5.28 -5.16
CA VAL A 224 -27.45 5.34 -6.24
C VAL A 224 -27.51 6.74 -6.84
N ARG A 225 -27.47 7.81 -6.03
CA ARG A 225 -27.48 9.18 -6.56
C ARG A 225 -26.23 9.53 -7.37
N LEU A 226 -25.06 9.11 -6.91
CA LEU A 226 -23.81 9.31 -7.65
C LEU A 226 -23.79 8.48 -8.93
N GLN A 227 -24.37 7.28 -8.90
CA GLN A 227 -24.56 6.44 -10.09
C GLN A 227 -25.55 7.06 -11.07
N GLU A 228 -26.65 7.65 -10.60
CA GLU A 228 -27.63 8.36 -11.44
C GLU A 228 -27.04 9.65 -12.04
N GLU A 229 -26.21 10.39 -11.28
CA GLU A 229 -25.48 11.56 -11.79
C GLU A 229 -24.39 11.15 -12.81
N GLU A 230 -23.65 10.05 -12.56
CA GLU A 230 -22.70 9.47 -13.54
C GLU A 230 -23.40 8.92 -14.79
N GLU A 231 -24.57 8.29 -14.66
CA GLU A 231 -25.35 7.80 -15.80
C GLU A 231 -25.86 8.95 -16.66
N ARG A 232 -26.28 10.06 -16.04
CA ARG A 232 -26.70 11.27 -16.74
C ARG A 232 -25.53 11.97 -17.46
N ASP A 233 -24.34 11.96 -16.86
CA ASP A 233 -23.10 12.46 -17.48
C ASP A 233 -22.53 11.48 -18.52
N ARG A 234 -22.88 10.18 -18.46
CA ARG A 234 -22.53 9.17 -19.46
C ARG A 234 -23.38 9.28 -20.73
N GLU A 235 -24.69 9.51 -20.60
CA GLU A 235 -25.57 9.72 -21.76
C GLU A 235 -25.13 10.94 -22.61
N GLU A 236 -24.52 11.97 -22.00
CA GLU A 236 -23.93 13.09 -22.73
C GLU A 236 -22.55 12.78 -23.37
N ARG A 237 -21.85 11.72 -22.93
CA ARG A 237 -20.55 11.27 -23.47
C ARG A 237 -20.63 10.10 -24.46
N GLU A 238 -21.80 9.50 -24.68
CA GLU A 238 -22.02 8.36 -25.59
C GLU A 238 -21.75 8.64 -27.09
N THR A 239 -21.22 9.81 -27.45
CA THR A 239 -20.69 10.09 -28.80
C THR A 239 -19.18 9.90 -28.94
N GLU A 240 -18.46 9.65 -27.84
CA GLU A 240 -17.04 9.26 -27.89
C GLU A 240 -16.95 7.74 -27.69
N GLU A 241 -16.47 7.02 -28.73
CA GLU A 241 -16.08 5.62 -28.61
C GLU A 241 -15.20 5.44 -27.35
N PRO A 242 -15.40 4.37 -26.56
CA PRO A 242 -14.51 4.11 -25.44
C PRO A 242 -13.10 3.94 -26.02
N LEU A 243 -12.21 4.86 -25.68
CA LEU A 243 -10.80 4.74 -26.00
C LEU A 243 -10.29 3.52 -25.23
N LEU A 244 -10.35 2.36 -25.88
CA LEU A 244 -9.71 1.14 -25.42
C LEU A 244 -8.22 1.46 -25.37
N VAL A 245 -7.72 1.82 -24.19
CA VAL A 245 -6.29 1.82 -23.91
C VAL A 245 -5.89 0.34 -23.85
N GLU A 246 -5.75 -0.29 -25.03
CA GLU A 246 -5.37 -1.71 -25.16
C GLU A 246 -3.92 -1.96 -24.71
N GLU A 247 -3.15 -0.90 -24.46
CA GLU A 247 -1.73 -0.95 -24.11
C GLU A 247 -1.49 -0.29 -22.77
N THR A 248 -0.74 -0.96 -21.91
CA THR A 248 -0.34 -0.42 -20.61
C THR A 248 0.45 0.87 -20.83
N PRO A 249 0.02 2.00 -20.24
CA PRO A 249 0.73 3.27 -20.42
C PRO A 249 2.21 3.08 -20.11
N PRO A 250 3.15 3.45 -21.02
CA PRO A 250 4.59 3.26 -20.79
C PRO A 250 5.09 3.85 -19.47
N VAL A 251 4.41 4.91 -18.99
CA VAL A 251 4.64 5.53 -17.68
C VAL A 251 4.43 4.57 -16.51
N LEU A 252 3.45 3.66 -16.56
CA LEU A 252 3.20 2.67 -15.51
C LEU A 252 4.32 1.64 -15.42
N ALA A 253 4.79 1.18 -16.57
CA ALA A 253 5.86 0.19 -16.64
C ALA A 253 7.17 0.78 -16.11
N GLN A 254 7.56 1.97 -16.59
CA GLN A 254 8.77 2.65 -16.12
C GLN A 254 8.70 2.93 -14.61
N PHE A 255 7.59 3.48 -14.13
CA PHE A 255 7.42 3.75 -12.71
C PHE A 255 7.52 2.48 -11.86
N THR A 256 6.93 1.37 -12.32
CA THR A 256 7.00 0.09 -11.61
C THR A 256 8.43 -0.44 -11.56
N GLU A 257 9.19 -0.34 -12.66
CA GLU A 257 10.61 -0.73 -12.71
C GLU A 257 11.47 0.11 -11.75
N ASP A 258 11.29 1.43 -11.75
CA ASP A 258 12.01 2.34 -10.86
C ASP A 258 11.75 2.02 -9.38
N VAL A 259 10.49 1.73 -9.03
CA VAL A 259 10.11 1.36 -7.67
C VAL A 259 10.67 -0.02 -7.29
N ILE A 260 10.68 -0.99 -8.20
CA ILE A 260 11.31 -2.30 -7.95
C ILE A 260 12.79 -2.11 -7.64
N GLY A 261 13.52 -1.33 -8.45
CA GLY A 261 14.94 -1.05 -8.24
C GLY A 261 15.21 -0.43 -6.86
N ALA A 262 14.51 0.67 -6.53
CA ALA A 262 14.66 1.34 -5.24
C ALA A 262 14.31 0.41 -4.06
N THR A 263 13.27 -0.43 -4.22
CA THR A 263 12.84 -1.37 -3.18
C THR A 263 13.85 -2.49 -2.97
N GLN A 264 14.51 -2.98 -4.03
CA GLN A 264 15.60 -3.95 -3.92
C GLN A 264 16.78 -3.38 -3.12
N GLU A 265 17.19 -2.14 -3.44
CA GLU A 265 18.29 -1.46 -2.77
C GLU A 265 18.02 -1.26 -1.26
N ILE A 266 16.85 -0.72 -0.88
CA ILE A 266 16.52 -0.54 0.55
C ILE A 266 16.38 -1.87 1.28
N ARG A 267 15.87 -2.91 0.61
CA ARG A 267 15.76 -4.26 1.19
C ARG A 267 17.15 -4.83 1.48
N ASP A 268 18.11 -4.66 0.59
CA ASP A 268 19.48 -5.12 0.78
C ASP A 268 20.23 -4.28 1.82
N PHE A 269 19.98 -2.97 1.88
CA PHE A 269 20.45 -2.11 2.97
C PHE A 269 19.91 -2.57 4.33
N LYS A 270 18.60 -2.80 4.45
CA LYS A 270 17.94 -3.27 5.68
C LYS A 270 18.48 -4.63 6.13
N ARG A 271 18.66 -5.58 5.22
CA ARG A 271 19.27 -6.89 5.52
C ARG A 271 20.72 -6.74 6.00
N THR A 272 21.48 -5.84 5.39
CA THR A 272 22.86 -5.55 5.79
C THR A 272 22.90 -4.93 7.19
N ALA A 273 22.04 -3.95 7.46
CA ALA A 273 21.89 -3.34 8.77
C ALA A 273 21.50 -4.38 9.84
N ALA A 274 20.55 -5.28 9.55
CA ALA A 274 20.16 -6.36 10.46
C ALA A 274 21.34 -7.29 10.81
N ARG A 275 22.19 -7.62 9.84
CA ARG A 275 23.42 -8.42 10.07
C ARG A 275 24.43 -7.66 10.91
N LEU A 276 24.69 -6.39 10.60
CA LEU A 276 25.62 -5.56 11.38
C LEU A 276 25.18 -5.43 12.84
N LEU A 277 23.87 -5.30 13.09
CA LEU A 277 23.30 -5.27 14.44
C LEU A 277 23.46 -6.60 15.16
N ALA A 278 23.15 -7.71 14.49
CA ALA A 278 23.29 -9.06 15.05
C ALA A 278 24.75 -9.40 15.40
N ASP A 279 25.70 -8.92 14.59
CA ASP A 279 27.14 -9.11 14.80
C ASP A 279 27.76 -8.09 15.78
N CYS A 280 26.97 -7.17 16.35
CA CYS A 280 27.43 -6.06 17.19
C CYS A 280 28.49 -5.17 16.50
N ARG A 281 28.36 -4.97 15.18
CA ARG A 281 29.29 -4.19 14.34
C ARG A 281 28.82 -2.78 14.02
N THR A 282 27.69 -2.35 14.58
CA THR A 282 27.18 -0.99 14.45
C THR A 282 26.54 -0.51 15.76
N LEU A 283 26.67 0.77 16.05
CA LEU A 283 26.11 1.42 17.23
C LEU A 283 24.69 1.93 16.92
N SER A 284 23.72 1.50 17.71
CA SER A 284 22.33 1.96 17.58
C SER A 284 21.52 1.61 18.84
N VAL A 285 20.29 2.12 18.89
CA VAL A 285 19.24 1.65 19.81
C VAL A 285 18.21 0.75 19.09
N ILE A 286 18.54 0.25 17.89
CA ILE A 286 17.67 -0.59 17.08
C ILE A 286 17.66 -2.02 17.64
N ASN A 287 16.48 -2.50 18.01
CA ASN A 287 16.28 -3.92 18.32
C ASN A 287 16.58 -4.77 17.06
N PRO A 288 17.45 -5.81 17.10
CA PRO A 288 17.73 -6.65 15.94
C PRO A 288 16.47 -7.25 15.29
N LEU A 289 15.43 -7.54 16.08
CA LEU A 289 14.14 -8.00 15.56
C LEU A 289 13.40 -6.91 14.77
N LEU A 290 13.53 -5.64 15.16
CA LEU A 290 12.99 -4.50 14.41
C LEU A 290 13.69 -4.35 13.05
N ALA A 291 15.01 -4.58 12.99
CA ALA A 291 15.74 -4.55 11.73
C ALA A 291 15.31 -5.68 10.78
N ASP A 292 15.10 -6.90 11.29
CA ASP A 292 14.53 -8.02 10.52
C ASP A 292 13.08 -7.74 10.07
N HIS A 293 12.29 -7.12 10.95
CA HIS A 293 10.89 -6.76 10.69
C HIS A 293 10.74 -5.85 9.46
N VAL A 294 11.43 -4.72 9.44
CA VAL A 294 11.32 -3.76 8.33
C VAL A 294 11.93 -4.31 7.03
N ALA A 295 12.85 -5.27 7.13
CA ALA A 295 13.41 -5.97 5.97
C ALA A 295 12.37 -6.91 5.33
N ARG A 296 11.62 -7.68 6.14
CA ARG A 296 10.52 -8.53 5.66
C ARG A 296 9.40 -7.74 5.00
N GLU A 297 9.13 -6.53 5.47
CA GLU A 297 8.16 -5.64 4.83
C GLU A 297 8.62 -5.15 3.46
N ALA A 298 9.91 -4.83 3.31
CA ALA A 298 10.48 -4.51 2.00
C ALA A 298 10.43 -5.72 1.05
N GLU A 299 10.67 -6.93 1.57
CA GLU A 299 10.51 -8.17 0.80
C GLU A 299 9.05 -8.40 0.37
N LYS A 300 8.09 -8.19 1.28
CA LYS A 300 6.66 -8.28 0.96
C LYS A 300 6.27 -7.27 -0.11
N PHE A 301 6.81 -6.06 -0.07
CA PHE A 301 6.55 -5.08 -1.12
C PHE A 301 7.08 -5.54 -2.49
N LEU A 302 8.29 -6.12 -2.55
CA LEU A 302 8.81 -6.71 -3.79
C LEU A 302 7.94 -7.86 -4.31
N GLU A 303 7.41 -8.71 -3.43
CA GLU A 303 6.47 -9.76 -3.83
C GLU A 303 5.20 -9.18 -4.46
N ILE A 304 4.67 -8.10 -3.89
CA ILE A 304 3.48 -7.41 -4.41
C ILE A 304 3.80 -6.79 -5.78
N LEU A 305 4.92 -6.07 -5.91
CA LEU A 305 5.34 -5.47 -7.18
C LEU A 305 5.49 -6.52 -8.28
N GLY A 306 6.11 -7.67 -7.99
CA GLY A 306 6.23 -8.77 -8.95
C GLY A 306 4.89 -9.38 -9.36
N GLN A 307 3.92 -9.47 -8.45
CA GLN A 307 2.56 -9.91 -8.78
C GLN A 307 1.83 -8.88 -9.68
N LEU A 308 2.03 -7.60 -9.42
CA LEU A 308 1.43 -6.52 -10.21
C LEU A 308 2.04 -6.45 -11.61
N GLU A 309 3.35 -6.58 -11.74
CA GLU A 309 4.06 -6.65 -13.02
C GLU A 309 3.56 -7.83 -13.87
N GLN A 310 3.42 -9.02 -13.26
CA GLN A 310 2.87 -10.20 -13.95
C GLN A 310 1.43 -9.99 -14.43
N ARG A 311 0.61 -9.27 -13.66
CA ARG A 311 -0.78 -8.94 -14.02
C ARG A 311 -0.86 -7.87 -15.10
N LEU A 312 0.09 -6.94 -15.13
CA LEU A 312 0.16 -5.86 -16.11
C LEU A 312 0.54 -6.41 -17.51
N GLY A 313 1.36 -7.46 -17.56
CA GLY A 313 1.78 -8.09 -18.80
C GLY A 313 2.91 -7.33 -19.51
N PRO A 314 3.48 -7.88 -20.60
CA PRO A 314 4.63 -7.27 -21.29
C PRO A 314 4.24 -5.97 -21.99
N VAL A 315 5.07 -4.93 -21.83
CA VAL A 315 5.03 -3.74 -22.68
C VAL A 315 5.41 -4.16 -24.09
N ARG A 316 4.45 -4.18 -25.02
CA ARG A 316 4.79 -4.35 -26.44
C ARG A 316 5.34 -3.01 -26.92
N GLU A 317 6.64 -2.93 -27.14
CA GLU A 317 7.22 -1.84 -27.92
C GLU A 317 6.57 -1.85 -29.31
N LYS A 318 5.60 -0.96 -29.55
CA LYS A 318 5.30 -0.56 -30.91
C LYS A 318 6.53 0.18 -31.40
N ALA A 319 7.22 -0.40 -32.39
CA ALA A 319 8.07 0.39 -33.27
C ALA A 319 7.24 1.61 -33.69
N LEU A 320 7.70 2.82 -33.33
CA LEU A 320 7.11 4.07 -33.77
C LEU A 320 7.03 4.03 -35.30
N VAL A 321 5.86 3.68 -35.83
CA VAL A 321 5.55 3.95 -37.22
C VAL A 321 5.39 5.45 -37.26
N VAL A 322 6.44 6.13 -37.76
CA VAL A 322 6.39 7.55 -38.10
C VAL A 322 5.30 7.70 -39.16
N THR A 323 4.06 7.90 -38.72
CA THR A 323 3.00 8.42 -39.58
C THR A 323 3.36 9.86 -39.90
N GLN A 324 3.10 10.24 -41.15
CA GLN A 324 3.57 11.48 -41.77
C GLN A 324 3.34 12.72 -40.88
N PRO A 325 4.21 13.76 -40.99
CA PRO A 325 4.09 14.96 -40.17
C PRO A 325 2.69 15.55 -40.28
N ALA A 326 2.16 15.99 -39.13
CA ALA A 326 0.87 16.66 -39.05
C ALA A 326 0.78 17.80 -40.08
N PRO A 327 -0.38 17.99 -40.74
CA PRO A 327 -0.55 19.11 -41.65
C PRO A 327 -0.34 20.44 -40.90
N PRO A 328 0.26 21.44 -41.56
CA PRO A 328 0.52 22.73 -40.92
C PRO A 328 -0.78 23.37 -40.44
N CYS A 329 -0.74 24.00 -39.26
CA CYS A 329 -1.87 24.74 -38.70
C CYS A 329 -2.40 25.77 -39.71
N PRO A 330 -3.74 25.92 -39.85
CA PRO A 330 -4.30 26.97 -40.69
C PRO A 330 -3.88 28.34 -40.16
N GLU A 331 -3.41 29.21 -41.06
CA GLU A 331 -3.06 30.59 -40.75
C GLU A 331 -4.30 31.31 -40.18
N LEU A 332 -4.18 31.85 -38.97
CA LEU A 332 -5.20 32.70 -38.37
C LEU A 332 -5.33 33.98 -39.22
N GLU A 333 -6.52 34.22 -39.79
CA GLU A 333 -6.81 35.49 -40.45
C GLU A 333 -6.61 36.67 -39.47
N PRO A 334 -6.02 37.79 -39.91
CA PRO A 334 -5.77 38.93 -39.04
C PRO A 334 -7.09 39.57 -38.57
N PRO A 335 -7.18 40.03 -37.31
CA PRO A 335 -8.40 40.60 -36.77
C PRO A 335 -8.83 41.85 -37.53
N CYS A 336 -10.12 41.89 -37.89
CA CYS A 336 -10.81 42.98 -38.56
C CYS A 336 -10.47 44.35 -37.95
N GLY A 337 -9.97 45.27 -38.79
CA GLY A 337 -9.57 46.61 -38.39
C GLY A 337 -10.70 47.42 -37.76
N HIS A 338 -10.42 47.98 -36.59
CA HIS A 338 -11.16 49.12 -36.05
C HIS A 338 -11.00 50.31 -37.00
N LYS A 339 -12.08 50.67 -37.72
CA LYS A 339 -12.23 51.99 -38.31
C LYS A 339 -12.59 52.95 -37.19
N GLY A 340 -11.63 53.78 -36.78
CA GLY A 340 -11.90 54.97 -36.01
C GLY A 340 -12.57 56.04 -36.88
N THR A 341 -13.66 56.61 -36.35
CA THR A 341 -14.11 57.99 -36.57
C THR A 341 -14.77 58.45 -35.29
#